data_AF-A0A5P2DGC6-F1
#
_entry.id   AF-A0A5P2DGC6-F1
#
_cell.length_a   1.000
_cell.length_b   1.000
_cell.length_c   1.000
_cell.angle_alpha   90.00
_cell.angle_beta   90.00
_cell.angle_gamma   90.00
#
_symmetry.space_group_name_H-M   'P 1'
#
loop_
_entity.id
_entity.type
_entity.pdbx_description
1 polymer ?
#
loop_
_entity_poly.entity_id
_entity_poly.type
_entity_poly.pdbx_seq_one_letter_code
_entity_poly.pdbx_strand_id
1 'polypeptide(L)'
;MWHVSVRSAPGDRVLSDAEWAEVAVAMVAAAGIAPAGDEQACRWIAVRHAPDHIHLVATLARVDGRHTRLRGDILAMHAVARAFEARWGLTPMSPQDRTAVRRPSTGEPAKVSVSRIRYLEAEHLSWPHTHS
;
A
#
# COMPACT_ATOMS: atom_id res chain seq x y z
N MET A 1 8.41 9.86 0.45
CA MET A 1 7.72 8.89 -0.42
C MET A 1 6.68 8.16 0.42
N TRP A 2 5.52 7.82 -0.16
CA TRP A 2 4.52 6.96 0.48
C TRP A 2 4.52 5.59 -0.20
N HIS A 3 4.47 4.53 0.61
CA HIS A 3 4.53 3.14 0.15
C HIS A 3 3.67 2.26 1.05
N VAL A 4 2.81 1.44 0.45
CA VAL A 4 1.95 0.48 1.15
C VAL A 4 1.96 -0.84 0.36
N SER A 5 1.89 -1.97 1.06
CA SER A 5 1.56 -3.27 0.46
C SER A 5 0.14 -3.64 0.84
N VAL A 6 -0.62 -4.12 -0.14
CA VAL A 6 -1.99 -4.60 0.03
C VAL A 6 -2.01 -6.07 -0.37
N ARG A 7 -2.50 -6.93 0.52
CA ARG A 7 -2.38 -8.38 0.41
C ARG A 7 -3.70 -9.07 0.77
N SER A 8 -4.04 -10.13 0.03
CA SER A 8 -5.12 -11.07 0.33
C SER A 8 -4.63 -12.18 1.28
N ALA A 9 -5.54 -12.82 2.02
CA ALA A 9 -5.13 -13.90 2.92
C ALA A 9 -4.66 -15.14 2.14
N PRO A 10 -3.77 -15.99 2.69
CA PRO A 10 -3.24 -17.17 1.99
C PRO A 10 -4.27 -18.21 1.50
N GLY A 11 -5.51 -18.17 2.00
CA GLY A 11 -6.60 -19.05 1.57
C GLY A 11 -7.63 -18.38 0.66
N ASP A 12 -7.48 -17.09 0.38
CA ASP A 12 -8.40 -16.38 -0.51
C ASP A 12 -8.15 -16.75 -1.97
N ARG A 13 -9.18 -16.59 -2.80
CA ARG A 13 -9.01 -16.69 -4.24
C ARG A 13 -8.00 -15.65 -4.74
N VAL A 14 -7.27 -16.01 -5.79
CA VAL A 14 -6.40 -15.05 -6.48
C VAL A 14 -7.27 -14.02 -7.19
N LEU A 15 -7.00 -12.74 -6.95
CA LEU A 15 -7.65 -11.64 -7.66
C LEU A 15 -6.98 -11.41 -9.02
N SER A 16 -7.81 -11.11 -10.02
CA SER A 16 -7.38 -10.67 -11.35
C SER A 16 -6.69 -9.30 -11.30
N ASP A 17 -5.95 -8.94 -12.34
CA ASP A 17 -5.33 -7.61 -12.41
C ASP A 17 -6.36 -6.47 -12.42
N ALA A 18 -7.55 -6.69 -13.00
CA ALA A 18 -8.64 -5.72 -12.97
C ALA A 18 -9.19 -5.51 -11.55
N GLU A 19 -9.34 -6.58 -10.77
CA GLU A 19 -9.76 -6.49 -9.37
C GLU A 19 -8.70 -5.82 -8.50
N TRP A 20 -7.41 -6.13 -8.74
CA TRP A 20 -6.32 -5.42 -8.07
C TRP A 20 -6.26 -3.94 -8.44
N ALA A 21 -6.55 -3.58 -9.70
CA ALA A 21 -6.64 -2.19 -10.12
C ALA A 21 -7.77 -1.46 -9.38
N GLU A 22 -8.92 -2.11 -9.20
CA GLU A 22 -10.03 -1.56 -8.42
C GLU A 22 -9.65 -1.33 -6.96
N VAL A 23 -8.99 -2.31 -6.33
CA VAL A 23 -8.45 -2.18 -4.96
C VAL A 23 -7.45 -1.02 -4.90
N ALA A 24 -6.52 -0.94 -5.84
CA ALA A 24 -5.49 0.10 -5.86
C ALA A 24 -6.09 1.51 -5.91
N VAL A 25 -7.03 1.76 -6.84
CA VAL A 25 -7.70 3.05 -7.00
C VAL A 25 -8.46 3.43 -5.73
N ALA A 26 -9.22 2.51 -5.16
CA ALA A 26 -9.96 2.77 -3.93
C ALA A 26 -9.04 3.09 -2.74
N MET A 27 -7.92 2.36 -2.61
CA MET A 27 -6.95 2.57 -1.53
C MET A 27 -6.25 3.93 -1.62
N VAL A 28 -5.78 4.34 -2.80
CA VAL A 28 -5.12 5.65 -2.96
C VAL A 28 -6.08 6.82 -2.80
N ALA A 29 -7.36 6.65 -3.16
CA ALA A 29 -8.39 7.63 -2.91
C ALA A 29 -8.67 7.77 -1.39
N ALA A 30 -8.84 6.64 -0.70
CA ALA A 30 -9.07 6.62 0.75
C ALA A 30 -7.88 7.15 1.56
N ALA A 31 -6.66 6.90 1.11
CA ALA A 31 -5.44 7.44 1.72
C ALA A 31 -5.26 8.96 1.49
N GLY A 32 -6.09 9.57 0.64
CA GLY A 32 -5.97 10.97 0.23
C GLY A 32 -4.81 11.24 -0.74
N ILE A 33 -4.19 10.19 -1.28
CA ILE A 33 -3.09 10.27 -2.26
C ILE A 33 -3.61 10.73 -3.61
N ALA A 34 -4.68 10.09 -4.09
CA ALA A 34 -5.34 10.40 -5.36
C ALA A 34 -6.86 10.33 -5.22
N PRO A 35 -7.50 11.32 -4.58
CA PRO A 35 -8.96 11.41 -4.51
C PRO A 35 -9.58 11.42 -5.90
N ALA A 36 -10.75 10.81 -6.05
CA ALA A 36 -11.47 10.79 -7.33
C ALA A 36 -11.79 12.23 -7.78
N GLY A 37 -11.49 12.53 -9.05
CA GLY A 37 -11.70 13.85 -9.64
C GLY A 37 -10.63 14.90 -9.31
N ASP A 38 -9.61 14.57 -8.53
CA ASP A 38 -8.50 15.48 -8.24
C ASP A 38 -7.36 15.33 -9.26
N GLU A 39 -7.44 16.09 -10.35
CA GLU A 39 -6.42 16.08 -11.41
C GLU A 39 -5.03 16.57 -10.95
N GLN A 40 -4.97 17.25 -9.80
CA GLN A 40 -3.75 17.81 -9.21
C GLN A 40 -3.17 16.93 -8.10
N ALA A 41 -3.74 15.73 -7.89
CA ALA A 41 -3.32 14.82 -6.85
C ALA A 41 -1.89 14.29 -7.04
N CYS A 42 -1.42 13.53 -6.04
CA CYS A 42 -0.09 12.93 -6.12
C CYS A 42 -0.01 11.92 -7.27
N ARG A 43 1.18 11.83 -7.88
CA ARG A 43 1.47 10.79 -8.85
C ARG A 43 1.74 9.48 -8.10
N TRP A 44 1.17 8.39 -8.60
CA TRP A 44 1.25 7.09 -7.95
C TRP A 44 1.26 5.95 -8.97
N ILE A 45 1.72 4.79 -8.53
CA ILE A 45 1.73 3.54 -9.30
C ILE A 45 1.27 2.38 -8.41
N ALA A 46 0.67 1.37 -9.03
CA ALA A 46 0.47 0.05 -8.45
C ALA A 46 1.37 -0.97 -9.15
N VAL A 47 2.04 -1.82 -8.39
CA VAL A 47 2.92 -2.88 -8.91
C VAL A 47 2.42 -4.22 -8.39
N ARG A 48 2.08 -5.14 -9.30
CA ARG A 48 1.78 -6.54 -8.95
C ARG A 48 3.09 -7.25 -8.62
N HIS A 49 3.29 -7.57 -7.34
CA HIS A 49 4.51 -8.24 -6.89
C HIS A 49 4.35 -9.76 -6.87
N ALA A 50 3.18 -10.25 -6.45
CA ALA A 50 2.86 -11.67 -6.46
C ALA A 50 1.34 -11.89 -6.63
N PRO A 51 0.88 -13.13 -6.82
CA PRO A 51 -0.55 -13.41 -6.99
C PRO A 51 -1.44 -12.91 -5.85
N ASP A 52 -0.92 -12.82 -4.63
CA ASP A 52 -1.68 -12.44 -3.45
C ASP A 52 -1.51 -10.98 -3.01
N HIS A 53 -0.63 -10.19 -3.66
CA HIS A 53 -0.42 -8.80 -3.23
C HIS A 53 0.18 -7.84 -4.27
N ILE A 54 -0.09 -6.55 -4.04
CA ILE A 54 0.45 -5.41 -4.79
C ILE A 54 1.22 -4.46 -3.87
N HIS A 55 2.05 -3.61 -4.47
CA HIS A 55 2.62 -2.43 -3.84
C HIS A 55 2.03 -1.15 -4.45
N LEU A 56 1.62 -0.23 -3.59
CA LEU A 56 1.23 1.12 -3.96
C LEU A 56 2.36 2.08 -3.57
N VAL A 57 2.82 2.89 -4.52
CA VAL A 57 3.88 3.88 -4.30
C VAL A 57 3.41 5.22 -4.81
N ALA A 58 3.64 6.29 -4.05
CA ALA A 58 3.27 7.65 -4.46
C ALA A 58 4.31 8.70 -4.08
N THR A 59 4.35 9.75 -4.90
CA THR A 59 4.95 11.02 -4.52
C THR A 59 4.10 11.66 -3.42
N LEU A 60 4.70 12.50 -2.57
CA LEU A 60 3.96 13.30 -1.57
C LEU A 60 3.89 14.78 -1.93
N ALA A 61 4.48 15.15 -3.06
CA ALA A 61 4.27 16.43 -3.70
C ALA A 61 3.05 16.31 -4.61
N ARG A 62 2.10 17.22 -4.44
CA ARG A 62 0.98 17.41 -5.36
C ARG A 62 1.38 18.36 -6.47
N VAL A 63 0.66 18.31 -7.59
CA VAL A 63 0.90 19.20 -8.74
C VAL A 63 0.62 20.67 -8.36
N ASP A 64 -0.33 20.89 -7.47
CA ASP A 64 -0.69 22.21 -6.93
C ASP A 64 0.29 22.76 -5.87
N GLY A 65 1.42 22.08 -5.63
CA GLY A 65 2.43 22.48 -4.65
C GLY A 65 2.06 22.21 -3.19
N ARG A 66 0.87 21.67 -2.90
CA ARG A 66 0.50 21.27 -1.53
C ARG A 66 1.07 19.89 -1.18
N HIS A 67 1.17 19.62 0.12
CA HIS A 67 1.50 18.30 0.64
C HIS A 67 0.24 17.53 1.04
N THR A 68 0.22 16.24 0.73
CA THR A 68 -0.85 15.34 1.16
C THR A 68 -0.78 15.09 2.67
N ARG A 69 -1.93 15.23 3.35
CA ARG A 69 -2.07 14.92 4.78
C ARG A 69 -2.40 13.45 4.97
N LEU A 70 -1.42 12.65 5.40
CA LEU A 70 -1.58 11.20 5.59
C LEU A 70 -2.18 10.80 6.95
N ARG A 71 -2.67 11.76 7.75
CA ARG A 71 -3.21 11.40 9.08
C ARG A 71 -4.53 10.67 8.89
N GLY A 72 -4.58 9.40 9.30
CA GLY A 72 -5.79 8.56 9.24
C GLY A 72 -5.89 7.70 7.98
N ASP A 73 -4.89 7.75 7.09
CA ASP A 73 -4.82 6.95 5.86
C ASP A 73 -4.99 5.45 6.12
N ILE A 74 -4.32 4.90 7.13
CA ILE A 74 -4.41 3.48 7.50
C ILE A 74 -5.85 3.09 7.89
N LEU A 75 -6.52 3.91 8.69
CA LEU A 75 -7.90 3.62 9.10
C LEU A 75 -8.86 3.67 7.90
N ALA A 76 -8.69 4.66 7.02
CA ALA A 76 -9.48 4.79 5.80
C ALA A 76 -9.25 3.62 4.83
N MET A 77 -7.99 3.22 4.61
CA MET A 77 -7.64 2.06 3.78
C MET A 77 -8.19 0.75 4.34
N HIS A 78 -8.20 0.58 5.66
CA HIS A 78 -8.78 -0.61 6.27
C HIS A 78 -10.30 -0.67 6.11
N ALA A 79 -11.00 0.46 6.15
CA ALA A 79 -12.43 0.49 5.86
C ALA A 79 -12.70 0.04 4.41
N VAL A 80 -11.86 0.48 3.46
CA VAL A 80 -11.90 0.02 2.07
C VAL A 80 -11.61 -1.48 1.96
N ALA A 81 -10.57 -1.99 2.63
CA ALA A 81 -10.25 -3.42 2.66
C ALA A 81 -11.47 -4.25 3.09
N ARG A 82 -12.10 -3.86 4.20
CA ARG A 82 -13.30 -4.56 4.72
C ARG A 82 -14.47 -4.54 3.75
N ALA A 83 -14.64 -3.46 3.00
CA ALA A 83 -15.68 -3.39 1.97
C ALA A 83 -15.43 -4.40 0.84
N PHE A 84 -14.18 -4.53 0.38
CA PHE A 84 -13.81 -5.55 -0.61
C PHE A 84 -13.91 -6.97 -0.05
N GLU A 85 -13.45 -7.19 1.18
CA GLU A 85 -13.56 -8.48 1.87
C GLU A 85 -15.03 -8.94 1.92
N ALA A 86 -15.93 -8.08 2.39
CA ALA A 86 -17.36 -8.37 2.46
C ALA A 86 -17.98 -8.59 1.07
N ARG A 87 -17.63 -7.76 0.09
CA ARG A 87 -18.19 -7.83 -1.27
C ARG A 87 -17.78 -9.10 -2.01
N TRP A 88 -16.57 -9.58 -1.77
CA TRP A 88 -15.98 -10.71 -2.51
C TRP A 88 -15.87 -12.00 -1.70
N GLY A 89 -16.37 -12.01 -0.46
CA GLY A 89 -16.29 -13.17 0.43
C GLY A 89 -14.85 -13.56 0.77
N LEU A 90 -13.95 -12.57 0.89
CA LEU A 90 -12.57 -12.81 1.30
C LEU A 90 -12.45 -12.90 2.82
N THR A 91 -11.35 -13.48 3.29
CA THR A 91 -11.04 -13.62 4.71
C THR A 91 -10.99 -12.25 5.38
N PRO A 92 -11.87 -11.97 6.37
CA PRO A 92 -11.88 -10.67 7.03
C PRO A 92 -10.60 -10.43 7.80
N MET A 93 -10.03 -9.24 7.66
CA MET A 93 -8.89 -8.84 8.49
C MET A 93 -9.30 -8.74 9.97
N SER A 94 -8.39 -9.07 10.89
CA SER A 94 -8.65 -8.98 12.34
C SER A 94 -9.08 -7.55 12.73
N PRO A 95 -9.87 -7.38 13.81
CA PRO A 95 -10.12 -6.06 14.37
C PRO A 95 -8.80 -5.34 14.67
N GLN A 96 -8.71 -4.04 14.37
CA GLN A 96 -7.50 -3.27 14.64
C GLN A 96 -7.36 -2.99 16.14
N ASP A 97 -6.21 -3.35 16.71
CA ASP A 97 -5.76 -2.79 17.98
C ASP A 97 -5.39 -1.31 17.80
N ARG A 98 -6.15 -0.43 18.45
CA ARG A 98 -6.01 1.04 18.39
C ARG A 98 -4.75 1.58 19.10
N THR A 99 -3.86 0.70 19.54
CA THR A 99 -2.70 1.02 20.40
C THR A 99 -1.36 0.96 19.68
N ALA A 100 -1.31 0.77 18.36
CA ALA A 100 -0.05 0.76 17.63
C ALA A 100 0.68 2.12 17.73
N VAL A 101 1.69 2.19 18.61
CA VAL A 101 2.53 3.37 18.85
C VAL A 101 3.22 3.77 17.55
N ARG A 102 2.95 4.99 17.09
CA ARG A 102 3.60 5.59 15.92
C ARG A 102 5.06 5.86 16.28
N ARG A 103 5.99 5.07 15.74
CA ARG A 103 7.44 5.30 15.95
C ARG A 103 7.81 6.69 15.40
N PRO A 104 8.60 7.51 16.12
CA PRO A 104 9.10 8.77 15.59
C PRO A 104 10.04 8.51 14.40
N SER A 105 9.94 9.33 13.36
CA SER A 105 10.79 9.27 12.17
C SER A 105 12.16 9.87 12.47
N THR A 106 13.19 9.05 12.67
CA THR A 106 14.59 9.33 12.29
C THR A 106 15.39 8.02 12.36
N GLY A 107 16.11 7.68 11.28
CA GLY A 107 17.24 6.74 11.25
C GLY A 107 16.94 5.24 11.44
N GLU A 108 17.31 4.41 10.47
CA GLU A 108 17.42 2.95 10.62
C GLU A 108 18.49 2.54 11.65
N PRO A 109 18.52 1.28 12.13
CA PRO A 109 17.48 0.26 12.14
C PRO A 109 17.18 -0.24 13.57
N ALA A 110 15.93 -0.61 13.84
CA ALA A 110 15.63 -1.52 14.95
C ALA A 110 14.39 -2.33 14.60
N LYS A 111 14.61 -3.64 14.47
CA LYS A 111 13.60 -4.69 14.35
C LYS A 111 12.75 -4.70 15.63
N VAL A 112 11.52 -4.21 15.53
CA VAL A 112 10.46 -4.44 16.50
C VAL A 112 9.24 -4.92 15.70
N SER A 113 8.82 -6.13 16.01
CA SER A 113 7.66 -6.79 15.41
C SER A 113 6.38 -6.27 16.07
N VAL A 114 5.80 -5.23 15.49
CA VAL A 114 4.36 -4.94 15.58
C VAL A 114 3.87 -5.11 14.17
N SER A 115 3.06 -6.13 13.89
CA SER A 115 2.69 -6.65 12.56
C SER A 115 2.61 -5.58 11.47
N ARG A 116 3.78 -5.34 10.88
CA ARG A 116 4.14 -4.34 9.89
C ARG A 116 4.11 -5.06 8.55
N ILE A 117 3.59 -4.41 7.52
CA ILE A 117 3.84 -4.76 6.12
C ILE A 117 5.30 -5.22 5.99
N ARG A 118 5.51 -6.50 5.68
CA ARG A 118 6.85 -7.09 5.56
C ARG A 118 7.48 -6.64 4.25
N TYR A 119 8.68 -6.09 4.36
CA TYR A 119 9.69 -6.07 3.30
C TYR A 119 10.27 -7.49 3.16
N LEU A 120 10.51 -7.92 1.92
CA LEU A 120 11.63 -8.79 1.58
C LEU A 120 12.53 -7.96 0.66
N GLU A 121 13.79 -7.80 1.05
CA GLU A 121 14.84 -7.32 0.16
C GLU A 121 15.00 -8.32 -0.99
N ALA A 122 15.16 -7.80 -2.20
CA ALA A 122 15.51 -8.60 -3.37
C ALA A 122 16.90 -9.20 -3.15
N GLU A 123 16.97 -10.53 -3.01
CA GLU A 123 18.21 -11.26 -3.11
C GLU A 123 18.77 -11.14 -4.55
N HIS A 124 19.95 -10.53 -4.65
CA HIS A 124 21.01 -10.77 -5.63
C HIS A 124 20.60 -11.12 -7.08
N LEU A 125 20.47 -10.10 -7.93
CA LEU A 125 20.75 -10.25 -9.36
C LEU A 125 21.98 -9.41 -9.73
N SER A 126 23.11 -10.10 -9.81
CA SER A 126 24.34 -9.63 -10.43
C SER A 126 24.08 -9.28 -11.90
N TRP A 127 24.23 -8.00 -12.23
CA TRP A 127 24.36 -7.54 -13.62
C TRP A 127 25.81 -7.69 -14.08
N PRO A 128 26.12 -8.43 -15.16
CA PRO A 128 27.41 -8.30 -15.80
C PRO A 128 27.40 -7.02 -16.64
N HIS A 129 28.26 -6.07 -16.28
CA HIS A 129 28.69 -5.01 -17.17
C HIS A 129 29.67 -5.59 -18.19
N THR A 130 29.36 -5.47 -19.48
CA THR A 130 30.39 -5.49 -20.53
C THR A 130 30.17 -4.28 -21.42
N HIS A 131 31.03 -3.29 -21.21
CA HIS A 131 31.37 -2.31 -22.24
C HIS A 131 32.41 -2.92 -23.18
N SER A 132 32.17 -2.80 -24.49
CA SER A 132 33.18 -2.50 -25.51
C SER A 132 32.47 -1.91 -26.72
#